data_AF-A0A2X3J2S1-F1
#
_entry.id   AF-A0A2X3J2S1-F1
#
_cell.length_a   1.000
_cell.length_b   1.000
_cell.length_c   1.000
_cell.angle_alpha   90.00
_cell.angle_beta   90.00
_cell.angle_gamma   90.00
#
_symmetry.space_group_name_H-M   'P 1'
#
loop_
_entity.id
_entity.type
_entity.pdbx_description
1 polymer ?
#
loop_
_entity_poly.entity_id
_entity_poly.type
_entity_poly.pdbx_seq_one_letter_code
_entity_poly.pdbx_strand_id
1 'polypeptide(L)' 'MGGVIFSAVLILGGTFAAMMPAGVLSLLEIATVVLIGLVLYAFVVLPLFVPVMVKLFGRGNWWPFIPSKAERDDKE' A
#
# COMPACT_ATOMS: atom_id res chain seq x y z
N MET A 1 2.16 12.02 2.68
CA MET A 1 1.70 10.62 2.57
C MET A 1 2.82 9.60 2.80
N GLY A 2 4.02 9.75 2.22
CA GLY A 2 5.10 8.76 2.37
C GLY A 2 5.57 8.48 3.81
N GLY A 3 5.57 9.48 4.70
CA GLY A 3 6.02 9.30 6.09
C GLY A 3 5.19 8.30 6.91
N VAL A 4 3.88 8.22 6.66
CA VAL A 4 2.98 7.25 7.33
C VAL A 4 3.28 5.82 6.88
N ILE A 5 3.57 5.64 5.59
CA ILE A 5 3.91 4.34 5.01
C ILE A 5 5.22 3.83 5.60
N PHE A 6 6.24 4.70 5.65
CA PHE A 6 7.53 4.34 6.25
C PHE A 6 7.42 3.95 7.72
N SER A 7 6.60 4.66 8.49
CA SER A 7 6.38 4.33 9.91
C SER A 7 5.62 3.01 10.07
N ALA A 8 4.62 2.73 9.23
CA ALA A 8 3.93 1.44 9.24
C ALA A 8 4.87 0.26 8.92
N VAL A 9 5.74 0.41 7.92
CA VAL A 9 6.73 -0.62 7.55
C VAL A 9 7.74 -0.84 8.68
N LEU A 10 8.18 0.23 9.34
CA LEU A 10 9.12 0.14 10.46
C LEU A 10 8.50 -0.61 11.66
N ILE A 11 7.26 -0.26 12.03
CA ILE A 11 6.55 -0.91 13.16
C ILE A 11 6.34 -2.39 12.86
N LEU A 12 5.72 -2.71 11.71
CA LEU A 12 5.46 -4.10 11.32
C LEU A 12 6.75 -4.90 11.16
N GLY A 13 7.76 -4.33 10.50
CA GLY A 13 9.07 -4.94 10.33
C GLY A 13 9.71 -5.29 11.68
N GLY A 14 9.65 -4.37 12.66
CA GLY A 14 10.12 -4.62 14.02
C GLY A 14 9.36 -5.75 14.73
N THR A 15 8.03 -5.78 14.61
CA THR A 15 7.21 -6.84 15.22
C THR A 15 7.54 -8.23 14.67
N PHE A 16 7.62 -8.39 13.34
CA PHE A 16 7.94 -9.68 12.73
C PHE A 16 9.41 -10.06 12.91
N ALA A 17 10.32 -9.09 12.91
CA ALA A 17 11.73 -9.35 13.20
C ALA A 17 11.94 -9.89 14.63
N ALA A 18 11.15 -9.42 15.60
CA ALA A 18 11.17 -9.93 16.97
C ALA A 18 10.67 -11.38 17.10
N MET A 19 9.97 -11.92 16.10
CA MET A 19 9.54 -13.34 16.07
C MET A 19 10.64 -14.28 15.59
N MET A 20 11.70 -13.79 14.93
CA MET A 20 12.83 -14.62 14.49
C MET A 20 13.53 -15.39 15.63
N PRO A 21 13.78 -14.80 16.82
CA PRO A 21 14.36 -15.52 17.96
C PRO A 21 13.39 -16.42 18.73
N ALA A 22 12.16 -16.66 18.26
CA ALA A 22 11.14 -17.41 19.01
C ALA A 22 11.45 -18.92 19.18
N GLY A 23 12.45 -19.46 18.49
CA GLY A 23 12.83 -20.89 18.57
C GLY A 23 11.83 -21.85 17.93
N VAL A 24 10.81 -21.33 17.24
CA VAL A 24 9.79 -22.10 16.52
C VAL A 24 9.98 -21.90 15.02
N LEU A 25 10.25 -22.99 14.29
CA LEU A 25 10.61 -22.93 12.86
C LEU A 25 9.51 -22.28 12.00
N SER A 26 8.25 -22.60 12.25
CA SER A 26 7.12 -22.04 11.52
C SER A 26 6.99 -20.52 11.71
N LEU A 27 7.31 -20.01 12.91
CA LEU A 27 7.32 -18.57 13.16
C LEU A 27 8.41 -17.87 12.36
N LEU A 28 9.58 -18.48 12.23
CA LEU A 28 10.69 -17.95 11.43
C LEU A 28 10.32 -17.92 9.94
N GLU A 29 9.72 -18.99 9.42
CA GLU A 29 9.26 -19.06 8.03
C GLU A 29 8.22 -17.97 7.74
N ILE A 30 7.20 -17.85 8.58
CA ILE A 30 6.15 -16.84 8.43
C ILE A 30 6.75 -15.43 8.53
N ALA A 31 7.59 -15.16 9.54
CA ALA A 31 8.19 -13.86 9.74
C ALA A 31 9.08 -13.45 8.55
N THR A 32 9.83 -14.39 7.98
CA THR A 32 10.71 -14.15 6.83
C THR A 32 9.89 -13.84 5.58
N VAL A 33 8.85 -14.64 5.29
CA VAL A 33 7.96 -14.41 4.13
C VAL A 33 7.25 -13.07 4.26
N VAL A 34 6.74 -12.75 5.45
CA VAL A 34 6.07 -11.47 5.70
C VAL A 34 7.03 -10.29 5.56
N LEU A 35 8.25 -10.37 6.09
CA LEU A 35 9.26 -9.31 5.94
C LEU A 35 9.62 -9.07 4.48
N ILE A 36 9.85 -10.14 3.70
CA ILE A 36 10.13 -10.03 2.27
C ILE A 36 8.94 -9.40 1.54
N GLY A 37 7.72 -9.88 1.80
CA GLY A 37 6.49 -9.34 1.21
C GLY A 37 6.27 -7.87 1.57
N LEU A 38 6.56 -7.48 2.82
CA LEU A 38 6.43 -6.11 3.30
C LEU A 38 7.39 -5.16 2.56
N VAL A 39 8.65 -5.56 2.40
CA VAL A 39 9.65 -4.78 1.66
C VAL A 39 9.23 -4.66 0.18
N LEU A 40 8.84 -5.76 -0.44
CA LEU A 40 8.39 -5.76 -1.84
C LEU A 40 7.13 -4.88 -2.02
N TYR A 41 6.19 -4.95 -1.09
CA TYR A 41 4.99 -4.11 -1.10
C TYR A 41 5.33 -2.62 -0.97
N ALA A 42 6.19 -2.27 -0.02
CA ALA A 42 6.57 -0.89 0.25
C ALA A 42 7.35 -0.23 -0.88
N PHE A 43 8.30 -0.96 -1.48
CA PHE A 43 9.23 -0.41 -2.47
C PHE A 43 8.82 -0.66 -3.92
N VAL A 44 7.99 -1.68 -4.20
CA VAL A 44 7.61 -2.03 -5.57
C VAL A 44 6.12 -1.78 -5.80
N VAL A 45 5.25 -2.38 -4.97
CA VAL A 45 3.80 -2.31 -5.21
C VAL A 45 3.28 -0.88 -5.04
N LEU A 46 3.60 -0.21 -3.93
CA LEU A 46 3.12 1.13 -3.66
C LEU A 46 3.58 2.19 -4.69
N PRO A 47 4.87 2.32 -5.03
CA PRO A 47 5.31 3.36 -5.96
C PRO A 47 5.11 3.01 -7.43
N LEU A 48 4.97 1.72 -7.80
CA LEU A 48 4.87 1.31 -9.21
C LEU A 48 3.49 0.74 -9.56
N PHE A 49 3.01 -0.25 -8.81
CA PHE A 49 1.75 -0.93 -9.13
C PHE A 49 0.52 -0.04 -8.89
N VAL A 50 0.47 0.66 -7.76
CA VAL A 50 -0.66 1.54 -7.42
C VAL A 50 -0.87 2.65 -8.46
N PRO A 51 0.12 3.46 -8.85
CA PRO A 51 -0.11 4.52 -9.85
C PRO A 51 -0.45 3.96 -11.24
N VAL A 52 0.10 2.81 -11.61
CA VAL A 52 -0.26 2.13 -12.88
C VAL A 52 -1.72 1.71 -12.88
N MET A 53 -2.20 1.10 -11.79
CA MET A 53 -3.61 0.73 -11.66
C MET A 53 -4.52 1.97 -11.65
N VAL A 54 -4.17 3.02 -10.91
CA VAL A 54 -4.94 4.27 -10.90
C VAL A 54 -5.02 4.87 -12.31
N LYS A 55 -3.94 4.83 -13.08
CA LYS A 55 -3.92 5.32 -14.47
C LYS A 55 -4.76 4.44 -15.41
N LEU A 56 -4.78 3.12 -15.19
CA LEU A 56 -5.52 2.17 -16.02
C LEU A 56 -7.04 2.23 -15.75
N PHE A 57 -7.46 2.30 -14.49
CA PHE A 57 -8.88 2.38 -14.10
C PHE A 57 -9.47 3.79 -14.20
N GLY A 58 -8.63 4.83 -14.25
CA GLY A 58 -9.04 6.21 -14.50
C GLY A 58 -10.14 6.70 -13.56
N ARG A 59 -11.23 7.26 -14.12
CA ARG A 59 -12.38 7.78 -13.35
C ARG A 59 -13.15 6.70 -12.57
N GLY A 60 -13.02 5.42 -12.92
CA GLY A 60 -13.67 4.32 -12.20
C GLY A 60 -13.10 4.11 -10.80
N ASN A 61 -11.84 4.48 -10.57
CA ASN A 61 -11.16 4.34 -9.28
C ASN A 61 -11.76 5.26 -8.18
N TRP A 62 -12.47 6.32 -8.56
CA TRP A 62 -13.08 7.28 -7.63
C TRP A 62 -14.58 7.06 -7.40
N TRP A 63 -15.16 5.95 -7.87
CA TRP A 63 -16.51 5.53 -7.48
C TRP A 63 -16.52 5.30 -5.95
N PRO A 64 -17.28 6.03 -5.09
CA PRO A 64 -18.57 6.73 -5.26
C PRO A 64 -18.53 8.27 -5.27
N PHE A 65 -17.35 8.89 -5.29
CA PHE A 65 -17.17 10.35 -5.24
C PHE A 65 -16.95 10.97 -6.63
N ILE A 66 -17.66 10.50 -7.66
CA ILE A 66 -17.55 11.05 -9.01
C ILE A 66 -18.07 12.50 -8.97
N PRO A 67 -17.24 13.53 -9.21
CA PRO A 67 -17.73 14.90 -9.25
C PRO A 67 -18.59 15.05 -10.50
N SER A 68 -19.90 15.27 -10.32
CA SER A 68 -20.80 15.58 -11.42
C SER A 68 -20.40 16.94 -11.99
N LYS A 69 -20.05 16.99 -13.28
CA LYS A 69 -19.90 18.25 -14.01
C LYS A 69 -21.29 18.85 -14.20
N ALA A 70 -21.76 19.59 -13.21
CA ALA A 70 -22.88 20.51 -13.33
C ALA A 70 -22.39 21.84 -12.79
N GLU A 71 -21.77 22.67 -13.65
CA GLU A 71 -21.70 24.14 -13.51
C GLU A 71 -20.82 24.74 -14.64
N ARG A 72 -21.19 24.61 -15.93
CA ARG A 72 -20.45 25.34 -17.00
C ARG A 72 -21.23 25.62 -18.28
N ASP A 73 -22.54 25.84 -18.19
CA ASP A 73 -23.38 26.09 -19.37
C ASP A 73 -24.46 27.16 -19.13
N ASP A 74 -24.18 28.19 -18.31
CA ASP A 74 -25.17 29.22 -17.94
C ASP A 74 -24.62 30.66 -17.97
N LYS A 75 -23.51 30.90 -18.69
CA LYS A 75 -22.98 32.26 -18.93
C LYS A 75 -22.29 32.36 -20.30
N GLU A 76 -23.06 32.21 -21.37
CA GLU A 76 -22.79 32.92 -22.64
C GLU A 76 -24.04 33.70 -23.06
#